data_AF-A0A434MG85-F1
#
_entry.id   AF-A0A434MG85-F1
#
_cell.length_a   1.000
_cell.length_b   1.000
_cell.length_c   1.000
_cell.angle_alpha   90.00
_cell.angle_beta   90.00
_cell.angle_gamma   90.00
#
_symmetry.space_group_name_H-M   'P 1'
#
loop_
_entity.id
_entity.type
_entity.pdbx_description
1 polymer ?
#
loop_
_entity_poly.entity_id
_entity_poly.type
_entity_poly.pdbx_seq_one_letter_code
_entity_poly.pdbx_strand_id
1 'polypeptide(L)'
;MSDIRFEFGSLHATYASGTSAATVIETVFQRIAEADDPGIFIHLASKADLLAEAEALGGFDPVAKPLWGVPFAVKDNIDVAGMPTTAACAEYAYLPAKDATVVARLRAAGALVVGKTNLDQFATGLVGVRTPYPIPRNAIDPKLVPGGSSCGSAVATAHGIVSFALGTDTAGSGRVPAGLNNIVGLKPTVGALSAAGVVPACRTLDCVSVFALTVDDAYSVFRAAAAKDDADPYSRSIAAPSLGPRPPMLTVGVPAKADREFFGDAAMQAGFETALWTLEQLGCRLVEIPFGDFYATANLLYEGAWVAERYAAIADFMDANEAAMHPVTRTIIGGARKLSAADAFNGLYALQAYKVRLAPVIASVDLFCVPTAPTHYTIGAVLADPIVTNSRLGTYTNFVNLLDMCGIAIPTGKRDDGLPMSVTLLAAAGRDALTASLASELHAASGLGLGATGWTMPASPAKIPDFDDDMIEIVVVGAHLSGMPLNGQLCALGGRMSRAAKTVASYQLYALAGQSVPKPGLVRVADGEGAAIDVEVWRLSPDAFGRFVAAIPPPLGIGTIELDEGTSAKGFLVETAGLSRAIDISAYGGWRSFIAKAGGERLESVPAD
;
A
#
# COMPACT_ATOMS: atom_id res chain seq x y z
N MET A 1 -20.17 17.88 -16.01
CA MET A 1 -18.92 17.11 -16.03
C MET A 1 -18.79 16.37 -17.35
N SER A 2 -17.68 16.58 -18.05
CA SER A 2 -17.24 15.72 -19.17
C SER A 2 -17.21 14.24 -18.73
N ASP A 3 -17.74 13.34 -19.57
CA ASP A 3 -17.82 11.89 -19.33
C ASP A 3 -16.46 11.18 -19.36
N ILE A 4 -15.35 11.89 -19.58
CA ILE A 4 -14.01 11.29 -19.66
C ILE A 4 -13.56 10.85 -18.27
N ARG A 5 -13.60 9.55 -18.00
CA ARG A 5 -13.11 8.97 -16.74
C ARG A 5 -11.58 9.01 -16.68
N PHE A 6 -11.04 9.39 -15.52
CA PHE A 6 -9.59 9.59 -15.32
C PHE A 6 -8.88 8.42 -14.62
N GLU A 7 -9.58 7.32 -14.32
CA GLU A 7 -8.90 6.04 -14.04
C GLU A 7 -8.21 5.52 -15.31
N PHE A 8 -7.04 4.88 -15.16
CA PHE A 8 -6.10 4.73 -16.28
C PHE A 8 -6.65 3.84 -17.40
N GLY A 9 -7.40 2.79 -17.07
CA GLY A 9 -7.99 1.88 -18.04
C GLY A 9 -8.98 2.61 -18.95
N SER A 10 -9.92 3.36 -18.37
CA SER A 10 -10.85 4.19 -19.15
C SER A 10 -10.16 5.32 -19.91
N LEU A 11 -9.18 5.98 -19.31
CA LEU A 11 -8.48 7.10 -19.94
C LEU A 11 -7.69 6.63 -21.17
N HIS A 12 -6.94 5.53 -21.04
CA HIS A 12 -6.22 4.92 -22.17
C HIS A 12 -7.17 4.40 -23.25
N ALA A 13 -8.33 3.82 -22.89
CA ALA A 13 -9.36 3.45 -23.86
C ALA A 13 -9.90 4.68 -24.62
N THR A 14 -10.05 5.81 -23.91
CA THR A 14 -10.47 7.09 -24.49
C THR A 14 -9.43 7.62 -25.48
N TYR A 15 -8.13 7.53 -25.17
CA TYR A 15 -7.06 7.85 -26.11
C TYR A 15 -7.01 6.92 -27.32
N ALA A 16 -7.15 5.61 -27.10
CA ALA A 16 -7.19 4.62 -28.17
C ALA A 16 -8.36 4.85 -29.14
N SER A 17 -9.47 5.42 -28.65
CA SER A 17 -10.64 5.80 -29.46
C SER A 17 -10.49 7.11 -30.25
N GLY A 18 -9.34 7.80 -30.13
CA GLY A 18 -9.02 8.99 -30.90
C GLY A 18 -9.21 10.33 -30.17
N THR A 19 -9.54 10.31 -28.87
CA THR A 19 -9.53 11.54 -28.07
C THR A 19 -8.09 12.04 -27.92
N SER A 20 -7.87 13.35 -28.03
CA SER A 20 -6.53 13.93 -27.86
C SER A 20 -6.22 14.24 -26.39
N ALA A 21 -4.93 14.25 -26.03
CA ALA A 21 -4.47 14.74 -24.72
C ALA A 21 -4.88 16.21 -24.47
N ALA A 22 -5.00 17.01 -25.54
CA ALA A 22 -5.53 18.37 -25.45
C ALA A 22 -6.96 18.41 -24.89
N THR A 23 -7.86 17.54 -25.36
CA THR A 23 -9.23 17.43 -24.83
C THR A 23 -9.27 17.02 -23.35
N VAL A 24 -8.31 16.20 -22.93
CA VAL A 24 -8.17 15.82 -21.51
C VAL A 24 -7.70 17.00 -20.67
N ILE A 25 -6.75 17.80 -21.15
CA ILE A 25 -6.33 19.05 -20.49
C ILE A 25 -7.49 20.05 -20.40
N GLU A 26 -8.27 20.22 -21.48
CA GLU A 26 -9.49 21.04 -21.44
C GLU A 26 -10.45 20.58 -20.33
N THR A 27 -10.62 19.26 -20.20
CA THR A 27 -11.43 18.66 -19.14
C THR A 27 -10.85 18.92 -17.74
N VAL A 28 -9.52 18.88 -17.55
CA VAL A 28 -8.86 19.24 -16.29
C VAL A 28 -9.23 20.67 -15.88
N PHE A 29 -9.04 21.65 -16.77
CA PHE A 29 -9.33 23.05 -16.47
C PHE A 29 -10.83 23.31 -16.26
N GLN A 30 -11.70 22.60 -16.99
CA GLN A 30 -13.14 22.63 -16.72
C GLN A 30 -13.45 22.13 -15.30
N ARG A 31 -12.89 20.99 -14.88
CA ARG A 31 -13.12 20.44 -13.53
C ARG A 31 -12.57 21.33 -12.42
N ILE A 32 -11.43 21.99 -12.65
CA ILE A 32 -10.89 23.00 -11.73
C ILE A 32 -11.90 24.14 -11.54
N ALA A 33 -12.45 24.66 -12.64
CA ALA A 33 -13.45 25.72 -12.58
C ALA A 33 -14.77 25.26 -11.94
N GLU A 34 -15.21 24.02 -12.19
CA GLU A 34 -16.42 23.43 -11.59
C GLU A 34 -16.26 23.18 -10.08
N ALA A 35 -15.07 22.80 -9.61
CA ALA A 35 -14.80 22.61 -8.19
C ALA A 35 -14.81 23.93 -7.40
N ASP A 36 -14.47 25.05 -8.07
CA ASP A 36 -14.46 26.41 -7.50
C ASP A 36 -13.80 26.50 -6.12
N ASP A 37 -12.69 25.76 -5.97
CA ASP A 37 -11.94 25.69 -4.73
C ASP A 37 -10.50 26.20 -4.94
N PRO A 38 -10.23 27.47 -4.57
CA PRO A 38 -8.90 28.05 -4.69
C PRO A 38 -7.89 27.44 -3.69
N GLY A 39 -8.34 26.61 -2.74
CA GLY A 39 -7.46 25.97 -1.77
C GLY A 39 -6.69 24.78 -2.32
N ILE A 40 -7.09 24.21 -3.46
CA ILE A 40 -6.50 22.98 -4.00
C ILE A 40 -5.04 23.21 -4.48
N PHE A 41 -4.81 24.25 -5.28
CA PHE A 41 -3.52 24.52 -5.93
C PHE A 41 -2.88 25.79 -5.38
N ILE A 42 -1.61 25.70 -4.97
CA ILE A 42 -0.78 26.88 -4.68
C ILE A 42 -0.25 27.48 -5.97
N HIS A 43 0.13 26.62 -6.92
CA HIS A 43 0.57 27.02 -8.24
C HIS A 43 -0.09 26.12 -9.28
N LEU A 44 -0.78 26.72 -10.25
CA LEU A 44 -1.37 26.01 -11.38
C LEU A 44 -0.54 26.28 -12.63
N ALA A 45 -0.21 25.23 -13.36
CA ALA A 45 0.47 25.39 -14.64
C ALA A 45 -0.42 26.13 -15.64
N SER A 46 0.17 26.87 -16.57
CA SER A 46 -0.64 27.53 -17.59
C SER A 46 -1.23 26.48 -18.54
N LYS A 47 -2.48 26.69 -18.94
CA LYS A 47 -3.14 25.81 -19.90
C LYS A 47 -2.37 25.70 -21.22
N ALA A 48 -1.76 26.80 -21.66
CA ALA A 48 -0.96 26.83 -22.88
C ALA A 48 0.29 25.92 -22.76
N ASP A 49 0.98 25.96 -21.62
CA ASP A 49 2.16 25.12 -21.38
C ASP A 49 1.77 23.64 -21.35
N LEU A 50 0.68 23.29 -20.65
CA LEU A 50 0.18 21.91 -20.63
C LEU A 50 -0.20 21.40 -22.02
N LEU A 51 -0.86 22.22 -22.83
CA LEU A 51 -1.21 21.86 -24.20
C LEU A 51 0.04 21.63 -25.05
N ALA A 52 1.09 22.45 -24.87
CA ALA A 52 2.37 22.25 -25.55
C ALA A 52 3.08 20.97 -25.08
N GLU A 53 3.05 20.66 -23.77
CA GLU A 53 3.59 19.40 -23.24
C GLU A 53 2.84 18.17 -23.78
N ALA A 54 1.51 18.24 -23.87
CA ALA A 54 0.69 17.19 -24.44
C ALA A 54 0.98 16.95 -25.92
N GLU A 55 1.16 18.01 -26.72
CA GLU A 55 1.56 17.89 -28.12
C GLU A 55 2.95 17.23 -28.24
N ALA A 56 3.88 17.57 -27.35
CA ALA A 56 5.22 17.00 -27.32
C ALA A 56 5.26 15.50 -26.93
N LEU A 57 4.16 14.92 -26.43
CA LEU A 57 4.09 13.49 -26.14
C LEU A 57 4.16 12.62 -27.40
N GLY A 58 3.75 13.16 -28.56
CA GLY A 58 3.66 12.45 -29.84
C GLY A 58 2.38 11.62 -29.96
N GLY A 59 2.42 10.54 -30.74
CA GLY A 59 1.30 9.60 -30.85
C GLY A 59 1.06 8.82 -29.54
N PHE A 60 -0.17 8.34 -29.34
CA PHE A 60 -0.51 7.47 -28.21
C PHE A 60 0.31 6.18 -28.23
N ASP A 61 1.17 6.01 -27.21
CA ASP A 61 2.03 4.84 -27.03
C ASP A 61 2.08 4.42 -25.56
N PRO A 62 1.06 3.67 -25.08
CA PRO A 62 0.99 3.23 -23.69
C PRO A 62 2.00 2.12 -23.36
N VAL A 63 2.68 1.54 -24.37
CA VAL A 63 3.70 0.50 -24.15
C VAL A 63 5.02 1.15 -23.75
N ALA A 64 5.47 2.16 -24.49
CA ALA A 64 6.68 2.89 -24.15
C ALA A 64 6.47 3.90 -23.01
N LYS A 65 5.27 4.49 -22.94
CA LYS A 65 4.89 5.51 -21.95
C LYS A 65 3.64 5.02 -21.19
N PRO A 66 3.78 4.22 -20.12
CA PRO A 66 2.64 3.62 -19.42
C PRO A 66 1.72 4.62 -18.73
N LEU A 67 2.09 5.90 -18.66
CA LEU A 67 1.27 7.01 -18.16
C LEU A 67 1.02 8.06 -19.25
N TRP A 68 1.03 7.68 -20.53
CA TRP A 68 0.87 8.59 -21.66
C TRP A 68 -0.37 9.48 -21.47
N GLY A 69 -0.14 10.80 -21.45
CA GLY A 69 -1.21 11.80 -21.37
C GLY A 69 -1.97 11.79 -20.05
N VAL A 70 -1.50 11.09 -19.01
CA VAL A 70 -2.19 11.03 -17.71
C VAL A 70 -1.94 12.33 -16.93
N PRO A 71 -2.97 13.14 -16.61
CA PRO A 71 -2.80 14.36 -15.83
C PRO A 71 -2.62 14.05 -14.34
N PHE A 72 -1.62 14.65 -13.70
CA PHE A 72 -1.36 14.47 -12.27
C PHE A 72 -0.98 15.76 -11.55
N ALA A 73 -1.24 15.79 -10.26
CA ALA A 73 -0.86 16.92 -9.41
C ALA A 73 0.31 16.54 -8.46
N VAL A 74 1.07 17.53 -8.02
CA VAL A 74 2.26 17.31 -7.19
C VAL A 74 2.18 18.17 -5.95
N LYS A 75 2.30 17.60 -4.75
CA LYS A 75 2.34 18.37 -3.51
C LYS A 75 3.47 19.40 -3.53
N ASP A 76 3.17 20.62 -3.06
CA ASP A 76 4.11 21.75 -3.14
C ASP A 76 5.29 21.71 -2.15
N ASN A 77 5.72 20.51 -1.76
CA ASN A 77 7.01 20.25 -1.15
C ASN A 77 7.88 19.31 -2.02
N ILE A 78 7.45 19.02 -3.25
CA ILE A 78 8.14 18.20 -4.23
C ILE A 78 8.45 19.09 -5.44
N ASP A 79 9.70 19.06 -5.90
CA ASP A 79 10.17 19.90 -6.99
C ASP A 79 9.59 19.50 -8.34
N VAL A 80 9.16 20.51 -9.09
CA VAL A 80 8.79 20.44 -10.51
C VAL A 80 9.50 21.58 -11.20
N ALA A 81 10.36 21.28 -12.18
CA ALA A 81 11.13 22.29 -12.90
C ALA A 81 10.20 23.35 -13.50
N GLY A 82 10.53 24.62 -13.27
CA GLY A 82 9.73 25.75 -13.78
C GLY A 82 8.51 26.13 -12.94
N MET A 83 8.17 25.38 -11.88
CA MET A 83 7.12 25.75 -10.92
C MET A 83 7.73 26.02 -9.54
N PRO A 84 7.36 27.11 -8.83
CA PRO A 84 7.87 27.36 -7.49
C PRO A 84 7.59 26.19 -6.53
N THR A 85 8.52 25.92 -5.62
CA THR A 85 8.31 25.06 -4.46
C THR A 85 8.26 25.94 -3.22
N THR A 86 7.16 25.91 -2.46
CA THR A 86 6.97 26.80 -1.30
C THR A 86 6.84 26.08 0.04
N ALA A 87 6.54 24.78 0.04
CA ALA A 87 6.16 24.03 1.24
C ALA A 87 5.02 24.71 2.05
N ALA A 88 4.10 25.39 1.35
CA ALA A 88 3.06 26.26 1.88
C ALA A 88 3.59 27.42 2.75
N CYS A 89 4.73 27.99 2.37
CA CYS A 89 5.34 29.17 2.96
C CYS A 89 5.89 30.08 1.85
N ALA A 90 5.27 31.23 1.62
CA ALA A 90 5.63 32.11 0.52
C ALA A 90 7.09 32.61 0.62
N GLU A 91 7.56 32.87 1.84
CA GLU A 91 8.90 33.34 2.14
C GLU A 91 9.98 32.25 1.96
N TYR A 92 9.60 30.97 1.94
CA TYR A 92 10.51 29.85 1.66
C TYR A 92 10.68 29.58 0.17
N ALA A 93 9.87 30.22 -0.69
CA ALA A 93 9.74 29.87 -2.09
C ALA A 93 11.08 29.91 -2.86
N TYR A 94 11.33 28.86 -3.65
CA TYR A 94 12.40 28.83 -4.63
C TYR A 94 11.91 28.23 -5.95
N LEU A 95 12.63 28.49 -7.04
CA LEU A 95 12.36 27.91 -8.35
C LEU A 95 13.36 26.78 -8.62
N PRO A 96 12.95 25.50 -8.56
CA PRO A 96 13.83 24.39 -8.85
C PRO A 96 14.23 24.35 -10.33
N ALA A 97 15.52 24.10 -10.59
CA ALA A 97 16.06 23.97 -11.94
C ALA A 97 15.82 22.57 -12.56
N LYS A 98 15.45 21.59 -11.75
CA LYS A 98 15.21 20.20 -12.14
C LYS A 98 13.98 19.67 -11.40
N ASP A 99 13.29 18.74 -12.03
CA ASP A 99 12.27 17.94 -11.37
C ASP A 99 12.87 17.13 -10.22
N ALA A 100 12.08 16.87 -9.18
CA ALA A 100 12.35 15.78 -8.26
C ALA A 100 12.44 14.45 -9.05
N THR A 101 13.27 13.50 -8.61
CA THR A 101 13.49 12.25 -9.36
C THR A 101 12.18 11.52 -9.65
N VAL A 102 11.27 11.49 -8.67
CA VAL A 102 9.93 10.90 -8.84
C VAL A 102 9.11 11.58 -9.94
N VAL A 103 9.13 12.91 -10.01
CA VAL A 103 8.42 13.69 -11.04
C VAL A 103 9.04 13.44 -12.41
N ALA A 104 10.37 13.48 -12.51
CA ALA A 104 11.09 13.24 -13.77
C ALA A 104 10.74 11.86 -14.36
N ARG A 105 10.68 10.83 -13.52
CA ARG A 105 10.32 9.46 -13.94
C ARG A 105 8.88 9.36 -14.43
N LEU A 106 7.94 10.01 -13.75
CA LEU A 106 6.53 10.01 -14.15
C LEU A 106 6.30 10.79 -15.44
N ARG A 107 6.97 11.92 -15.63
CA ARG A 107 6.96 12.67 -16.90
C ARG A 107 7.59 11.86 -18.04
N ALA A 108 8.70 11.15 -17.78
CA ALA A 108 9.30 10.24 -18.75
C ALA A 108 8.36 9.08 -19.13
N ALA A 109 7.54 8.61 -18.19
CA ALA A 109 6.47 7.64 -18.44
C ALA A 109 5.25 8.24 -19.17
N GLY A 110 5.26 9.54 -19.48
CA GLY A 110 4.25 10.23 -20.30
C GLY A 110 3.21 11.05 -19.51
N ALA A 111 3.33 11.14 -18.19
CA ALA A 111 2.38 11.88 -17.35
C ALA A 111 2.59 13.41 -17.45
N LEU A 112 1.51 14.18 -17.26
CA LEU A 112 1.47 15.63 -17.42
C LEU A 112 1.19 16.32 -16.08
N VAL A 113 2.08 17.22 -15.63
CA VAL A 113 1.95 17.89 -14.33
C VAL A 113 0.96 19.06 -14.43
N VAL A 114 -0.17 18.97 -13.73
CA VAL A 114 -1.22 20.01 -13.71
C VAL A 114 -0.84 21.19 -12.81
N GLY A 115 -0.17 20.94 -11.70
CA GLY A 115 0.24 22.01 -10.78
C GLY A 115 0.73 21.52 -9.43
N LYS A 116 1.12 22.48 -8.60
CA LYS A 116 1.59 22.31 -7.24
C LYS A 116 0.43 22.46 -6.25
N THR A 117 0.11 21.40 -5.51
CA THR A 117 -1.04 21.36 -4.61
C THR A 117 -0.70 21.84 -3.21
N ASN A 118 -1.70 22.42 -2.53
CA ASN A 118 -1.59 22.91 -1.16
C ASN A 118 -1.30 21.79 -0.14
N LEU A 119 -0.75 22.19 1.01
CA LEU A 119 -0.36 21.32 2.11
C LEU A 119 -0.42 22.01 3.47
N ASP A 120 -0.46 21.24 4.57
CA ASP A 120 -0.05 21.78 5.87
C ASP A 120 1.42 22.22 5.78
N GLN A 121 1.73 23.42 6.25
CA GLN A 121 3.04 24.07 6.10
C GLN A 121 4.19 23.17 6.57
N PHE A 122 5.22 23.05 5.72
CA PHE A 122 6.37 22.14 5.90
C PHE A 122 5.96 20.69 6.18
N ALA A 123 4.87 20.23 5.55
CA ALA A 123 4.29 18.90 5.73
C ALA A 123 4.09 18.52 7.23
N THR A 124 3.68 19.49 8.05
CA THR A 124 3.55 19.33 9.51
C THR A 124 2.08 19.35 9.94
N GLY A 125 1.39 18.24 9.70
CA GLY A 125 0.01 18.03 10.14
C GLY A 125 -0.68 16.87 9.46
N LEU A 126 -1.83 16.49 10.00
CA LEU A 126 -2.76 15.50 9.47
C LEU A 126 -4.14 16.10 9.15
N VAL A 127 -4.24 17.43 9.14
CA VAL A 127 -5.53 18.15 9.12
C VAL A 127 -5.74 18.96 7.84
N GLY A 128 -4.69 19.47 7.20
CA GLY A 128 -4.80 20.25 5.96
C GLY A 128 -5.25 21.70 6.14
N VAL A 129 -5.31 22.19 7.39
CA VAL A 129 -5.73 23.56 7.76
C VAL A 129 -4.57 24.44 8.24
N ARG A 130 -3.36 23.90 8.38
CA ARG A 130 -2.16 24.62 8.86
C ARG A 130 -1.42 25.27 7.69
N THR A 131 -2.15 26.00 6.87
CA THR A 131 -1.66 26.64 5.65
C THR A 131 -2.02 28.14 5.67
N PRO A 132 -1.12 29.03 5.21
CA PRO A 132 -1.46 30.45 5.01
C PRO A 132 -2.27 30.68 3.72
N TYR A 133 -2.36 29.68 2.85
CA TYR A 133 -3.20 29.69 1.65
C TYR A 133 -4.65 29.30 2.01
N PRO A 134 -5.64 29.52 1.13
CA PRO A 134 -7.00 29.05 1.38
C PRO A 134 -7.03 27.55 1.71
N ILE A 135 -7.82 27.16 2.70
CA ILE A 135 -7.98 25.75 3.10
C ILE A 135 -8.74 25.02 1.98
N PRO A 136 -8.20 23.93 1.40
CA PRO A 136 -8.96 23.11 0.47
C PRO A 136 -10.21 22.55 1.14
N ARG A 137 -11.32 22.56 0.43
CA ARG A 137 -12.59 22.01 0.89
C ARG A 137 -12.53 20.50 0.75
N ASN A 138 -12.90 19.77 1.80
CA ASN A 138 -13.04 18.31 1.71
C ASN A 138 -14.05 17.96 0.61
N ALA A 139 -13.72 16.97 -0.23
CA ALA A 139 -14.48 16.66 -1.44
C ALA A 139 -15.86 16.03 -1.16
N ILE A 140 -16.07 15.48 0.04
CA ILE A 140 -17.32 14.84 0.45
C ILE A 140 -18.21 15.79 1.26
N ASP A 141 -17.65 16.47 2.27
CA ASP A 141 -18.35 17.51 3.03
C ASP A 141 -17.41 18.69 3.31
N PRO A 142 -17.62 19.87 2.69
CA PRO A 142 -16.73 21.03 2.81
C PRO A 142 -16.64 21.62 4.24
N LYS A 143 -17.49 21.18 5.19
CA LYS A 143 -17.38 21.56 6.62
C LYS A 143 -16.29 20.78 7.34
N LEU A 144 -15.92 19.62 6.80
CA LEU A 144 -14.86 18.77 7.34
C LEU A 144 -13.49 19.25 6.89
N VAL A 145 -12.49 18.89 7.67
CA VAL A 145 -11.11 19.06 7.22
C VAL A 145 -10.83 18.15 6.01
N PRO A 146 -10.04 18.61 5.03
CA PRO A 146 -9.62 17.77 3.90
C PRO A 146 -8.67 16.65 4.33
N GLY A 147 -8.12 16.72 5.55
CA GLY A 147 -7.01 15.89 5.97
C GLY A 147 -5.69 16.42 5.43
N GLY A 148 -4.62 16.14 6.13
CA GLY A 148 -3.29 16.65 5.81
C GLY A 148 -2.19 15.61 5.97
N SER A 149 -0.95 15.97 5.67
CA SER A 149 -0.54 17.27 5.16
C SER A 149 -0.76 17.41 3.66
N SER A 150 -1.06 16.33 2.92
CA SER A 150 -1.23 16.37 1.46
C SER A 150 -2.67 16.74 1.03
N CYS A 151 -3.19 17.84 1.56
CA CYS A 151 -4.60 18.20 1.47
C CYS A 151 -5.06 18.49 0.03
N GLY A 152 -4.34 19.35 -0.70
CA GLY A 152 -4.70 19.68 -2.08
C GLY A 152 -4.57 18.47 -3.03
N SER A 153 -3.57 17.61 -2.83
CA SER A 153 -3.38 16.38 -3.62
C SER A 153 -4.58 15.44 -3.51
N ALA A 154 -5.08 15.25 -2.29
CA ALA A 154 -6.23 14.40 -2.03
C ALA A 154 -7.52 14.99 -2.62
N VAL A 155 -7.78 16.28 -2.40
CA VAL A 155 -9.00 16.95 -2.90
C VAL A 155 -9.01 17.00 -4.44
N ALA A 156 -7.88 17.30 -5.08
CA ALA A 156 -7.77 17.28 -6.54
C ALA A 156 -8.10 15.90 -7.13
N THR A 157 -7.57 14.85 -6.52
CA THR A 157 -7.81 13.46 -6.94
C THR A 157 -9.28 13.08 -6.72
N ALA A 158 -9.84 13.40 -5.55
CA ALA A 158 -11.21 13.04 -5.19
C ALA A 158 -12.27 13.70 -6.08
N HIS A 159 -12.03 14.93 -6.57
CA HIS A 159 -12.89 15.56 -7.57
C HIS A 159 -12.68 15.05 -9.00
N GLY A 160 -11.72 14.13 -9.23
CA GLY A 160 -11.37 13.67 -10.57
C GLY A 160 -10.79 14.78 -11.45
N ILE A 161 -10.24 15.85 -10.85
CA ILE A 161 -9.53 16.91 -11.57
C ILE A 161 -8.26 16.35 -12.20
N VAL A 162 -7.61 15.42 -11.50
CA VAL A 162 -6.43 14.68 -11.96
C VAL A 162 -6.66 13.19 -11.79
N SER A 163 -5.92 12.38 -12.55
CA SER A 163 -5.99 10.92 -12.46
C SER A 163 -5.31 10.38 -11.19
N PHE A 164 -4.22 11.02 -10.79
CA PHE A 164 -3.51 10.74 -9.55
C PHE A 164 -2.81 12.01 -9.03
N ALA A 165 -2.34 11.98 -7.80
CA ALA A 165 -1.51 13.04 -7.25
C ALA A 165 -0.40 12.49 -6.35
N LEU A 166 0.75 13.16 -6.37
CA LEU A 166 1.82 12.89 -5.42
C LEU A 166 1.59 13.65 -4.12
N GLY A 167 1.78 12.95 -3.01
CA GLY A 167 1.88 13.52 -1.68
C GLY A 167 3.21 13.15 -1.02
N THR A 168 3.29 13.43 0.29
CA THR A 168 4.32 12.84 1.15
C THR A 168 3.67 12.27 2.40
N ASP A 169 4.27 11.24 2.97
CA ASP A 169 3.79 10.55 4.17
C ASP A 169 4.95 10.19 5.11
N THR A 170 5.10 10.99 6.16
CA THR A 170 5.95 10.68 7.32
C THR A 170 5.18 9.89 8.39
N ALA A 171 3.92 10.29 8.61
CA ALA A 171 3.14 9.96 9.80
C ALA A 171 1.65 9.76 9.52
N GLY A 172 1.23 9.71 8.25
CA GLY A 172 -0.18 9.57 7.84
C GLY A 172 -0.59 10.49 6.71
N SER A 173 0.31 11.36 6.22
CA SER A 173 -0.03 12.42 5.26
C SER A 173 -0.38 11.93 3.85
N GLY A 174 -0.17 10.66 3.54
CA GLY A 174 -0.64 9.98 2.33
C GLY A 174 -1.86 9.09 2.57
N ARG A 175 -2.27 8.91 3.83
CA ARG A 175 -3.32 7.96 4.26
C ARG A 175 -4.55 8.67 4.81
N VAL A 176 -4.39 9.57 5.78
CA VAL A 176 -5.50 10.32 6.38
C VAL A 176 -6.28 11.12 5.35
N PRO A 177 -5.64 11.93 4.46
CA PRO A 177 -6.39 12.64 3.43
C PRO A 177 -7.13 11.69 2.46
N ALA A 178 -6.57 10.52 2.17
CA ALA A 178 -7.23 9.54 1.30
C ALA A 178 -8.52 9.02 1.94
N GLY A 179 -8.42 8.62 3.21
CA GLY A 179 -9.54 8.09 3.98
C GLY A 179 -10.68 9.10 4.17
N LEU A 180 -10.36 10.40 4.31
CA LEU A 180 -11.35 11.46 4.49
C LEU A 180 -12.00 11.94 3.18
N ASN A 181 -11.45 11.58 2.01
CA ASN A 181 -11.95 12.03 0.70
C ASN A 181 -12.41 10.87 -0.21
N ASN A 182 -12.62 9.67 0.34
CA ASN A 182 -13.10 8.51 -0.41
C ASN A 182 -12.19 8.11 -1.61
N ILE A 183 -10.87 8.15 -1.43
CA ILE A 183 -9.89 7.78 -2.46
C ILE A 183 -8.82 6.84 -1.90
N VAL A 184 -7.98 6.31 -2.79
CA VAL A 184 -6.84 5.45 -2.42
C VAL A 184 -5.63 6.31 -2.05
N GLY A 185 -4.92 5.91 -1.00
CA GLY A 185 -3.66 6.51 -0.58
C GLY A 185 -2.57 5.46 -0.39
N LEU A 186 -1.68 5.30 -1.36
CA LEU A 186 -0.53 4.40 -1.28
C LEU A 186 0.65 5.09 -0.58
N LYS A 187 1.12 4.48 0.49
CA LYS A 187 2.36 4.81 1.20
C LYS A 187 3.38 3.68 0.95
N PRO A 188 4.29 3.84 -0.03
CA PRO A 188 5.29 2.83 -0.33
C PRO A 188 6.20 2.51 0.84
N THR A 189 6.93 1.40 0.74
CA THR A 189 8.12 1.14 1.55
C THR A 189 9.06 2.36 1.57
N VAL A 190 9.58 2.72 2.74
CA VAL A 190 10.49 3.87 2.88
C VAL A 190 11.73 3.63 2.01
N GLY A 191 12.07 4.61 1.17
CA GLY A 191 13.18 4.54 0.22
C GLY A 191 12.85 3.89 -1.14
N ALA A 192 11.63 3.37 -1.35
CA ALA A 192 11.24 2.77 -2.63
C ALA A 192 11.02 3.82 -3.74
N LEU A 193 10.50 4.99 -3.36
CA LEU A 193 10.47 6.18 -4.21
C LEU A 193 11.50 7.18 -3.69
N SER A 194 12.31 7.73 -4.59
CA SER A 194 13.34 8.72 -4.25
C SER A 194 12.72 9.99 -3.65
N ALA A 195 13.33 10.49 -2.58
CA ALA A 195 13.05 11.79 -1.99
C ALA A 195 13.98 12.91 -2.50
N ALA A 196 14.81 12.65 -3.52
CA ALA A 196 15.63 13.69 -4.14
C ALA A 196 14.72 14.74 -4.82
N GLY A 197 14.92 16.02 -4.45
CA GLY A 197 14.04 17.12 -4.86
C GLY A 197 12.76 17.26 -4.01
N VAL A 198 12.70 16.64 -2.84
CA VAL A 198 11.62 16.85 -1.86
C VAL A 198 12.16 17.67 -0.68
N VAL A 199 11.45 18.72 -0.29
CA VAL A 199 11.73 19.49 0.93
C VAL A 199 11.49 18.58 2.13
N PRO A 200 12.51 18.23 2.94
CA PRO A 200 12.37 17.24 4.00
C PRO A 200 11.49 17.74 5.15
N ALA A 201 10.69 16.84 5.73
CA ALA A 201 9.95 17.06 6.95
C ALA A 201 10.50 16.18 8.10
N CYS A 202 10.70 14.89 7.87
CA CYS A 202 11.56 14.06 8.72
C CYS A 202 12.36 13.15 7.79
N ARG A 203 13.56 13.58 7.41
CA ARG A 203 14.32 12.99 6.31
C ARG A 203 14.49 11.48 6.43
N THR A 204 14.71 10.97 7.64
CA THR A 204 14.89 9.52 7.88
C THR A 204 13.62 8.69 7.72
N LEU A 205 12.44 9.33 7.73
CA LEU A 205 11.13 8.69 7.73
C LEU A 205 10.28 9.08 6.51
N ASP A 206 10.69 10.07 5.73
CA ASP A 206 9.86 10.60 4.65
C ASP A 206 9.68 9.60 3.51
N CYS A 207 8.48 9.60 2.96
CA CYS A 207 8.10 8.77 1.83
C CYS A 207 7.24 9.62 0.89
N VAL A 208 7.56 9.63 -0.40
CA VAL A 208 6.61 10.13 -1.41
C VAL A 208 5.44 9.15 -1.47
N SER A 209 4.21 9.67 -1.41
CA SER A 209 2.97 8.88 -1.44
C SER A 209 2.19 9.14 -2.72
N VAL A 210 1.27 8.25 -3.06
CA VAL A 210 0.41 8.37 -4.25
C VAL A 210 -1.05 8.36 -3.83
N PHE A 211 -1.81 9.36 -4.28
CA PHE A 211 -3.27 9.34 -4.27
C PHE A 211 -3.78 8.94 -5.65
N ALA A 212 -4.75 8.04 -5.72
CA ALA A 212 -5.45 7.71 -6.96
C ALA A 212 -6.90 7.31 -6.68
N LEU A 213 -7.69 7.16 -7.73
CA LEU A 213 -9.07 6.71 -7.61
C LEU A 213 -9.18 5.20 -7.41
N THR A 214 -8.21 4.41 -7.89
CA THR A 214 -8.18 2.95 -7.73
C THR A 214 -6.84 2.48 -7.17
N VAL A 215 -6.82 1.26 -6.61
CA VAL A 215 -5.58 0.65 -6.09
C VAL A 215 -4.62 0.34 -7.23
N ASP A 216 -5.15 -0.18 -8.33
CA ASP A 216 -4.39 -0.54 -9.52
C ASP A 216 -3.71 0.67 -10.16
N ASP A 217 -4.39 1.83 -10.22
CA ASP A 217 -3.79 3.09 -10.69
C ASP A 217 -2.68 3.56 -9.73
N ALA A 218 -2.94 3.59 -8.42
CA ALA A 218 -1.96 4.01 -7.41
C ALA A 218 -0.68 3.15 -7.49
N TYR A 219 -0.85 1.83 -7.64
CA TYR A 219 0.26 0.91 -7.73
C TYR A 219 1.00 0.99 -9.08
N SER A 220 0.29 1.29 -10.17
CA SER A 220 0.92 1.55 -11.48
C SER A 220 1.83 2.78 -11.45
N VAL A 221 1.41 3.85 -10.77
CA VAL A 221 2.26 5.04 -10.51
C VAL A 221 3.49 4.65 -9.70
N PHE A 222 3.31 3.87 -8.62
CA PHE A 222 4.43 3.38 -7.83
C PHE A 222 5.43 2.59 -8.68
N ARG A 223 4.99 1.67 -9.53
CA ARG A 223 5.87 0.90 -10.42
C ARG A 223 6.63 1.77 -11.41
N ALA A 224 5.99 2.78 -12.00
CA ALA A 224 6.65 3.70 -12.92
C ALA A 224 7.75 4.51 -12.22
N ALA A 225 7.50 4.93 -10.98
CA ALA A 225 8.41 5.77 -10.20
C ALA A 225 9.47 5.01 -9.40
N ALA A 226 9.23 3.75 -9.01
CA ALA A 226 10.09 2.99 -8.12
C ALA A 226 11.43 2.64 -8.79
N ALA A 227 12.50 3.20 -8.25
CA ALA A 227 13.87 2.89 -8.64
C ALA A 227 14.82 3.36 -7.53
N LYS A 228 15.95 2.65 -7.41
CA LYS A 228 17.07 3.15 -6.61
C LYS A 228 17.60 4.43 -7.24
N ASP A 229 17.87 5.43 -6.41
CA ASP A 229 18.42 6.72 -6.81
C ASP A 229 19.59 7.09 -5.89
N ASP A 230 20.79 7.20 -6.46
CA ASP A 230 21.99 7.54 -5.70
C ASP A 230 22.03 9.02 -5.25
N ALA A 231 21.13 9.87 -5.77
CA ALA A 231 20.96 11.25 -5.28
C ALA A 231 20.21 11.32 -3.95
N ASP A 232 19.52 10.24 -3.54
CA ASP A 232 18.82 10.13 -2.26
C ASP A 232 19.53 9.11 -1.34
N PRO A 233 20.17 9.57 -0.26
CA PRO A 233 20.86 8.68 0.69
C PRO A 233 19.97 7.63 1.37
N TYR A 234 18.66 7.81 1.37
CA TYR A 234 17.69 6.87 1.95
C TYR A 234 17.02 5.97 0.90
N SER A 235 17.37 6.13 -0.39
CA SER A 235 16.84 5.30 -1.46
C SER A 235 17.29 3.85 -1.32
N ARG A 236 16.35 2.93 -1.57
CA ARG A 236 16.55 1.48 -1.47
C ARG A 236 16.11 0.83 -2.77
N SER A 237 16.82 -0.23 -3.16
CA SER A 237 16.34 -1.10 -4.23
C SER A 237 15.22 -1.99 -3.68
N ILE A 238 13.98 -1.55 -3.86
CA ILE A 238 12.77 -2.28 -3.49
C ILE A 238 12.12 -2.80 -4.78
N ALA A 239 11.75 -4.09 -4.78
CA ALA A 239 11.08 -4.69 -5.92
C ALA A 239 9.65 -4.15 -6.07
N ALA A 240 9.26 -3.78 -7.29
CA ALA A 240 7.91 -3.33 -7.64
C ALA A 240 7.29 -4.24 -8.72
N PRO A 241 7.06 -5.54 -8.42
CA PRO A 241 6.50 -6.46 -9.39
C PRO A 241 5.06 -6.07 -9.76
N SER A 242 4.57 -6.50 -10.92
CA SER A 242 3.15 -6.38 -11.29
C SER A 242 2.24 -7.04 -10.24
N LEU A 243 1.00 -6.54 -10.11
CA LEU A 243 0.03 -7.14 -9.21
C LEU A 243 -0.39 -8.52 -9.73
N GLY A 244 -0.12 -9.55 -8.94
CA GLY A 244 -0.54 -10.93 -9.21
C GLY A 244 -1.67 -11.37 -8.28
N PRO A 245 -2.19 -12.59 -8.49
CA PRO A 245 -3.08 -13.23 -7.54
C PRO A 245 -2.35 -13.37 -6.20
N ARG A 246 -3.07 -13.08 -5.12
CA ARG A 246 -2.54 -13.28 -3.78
C ARG A 246 -2.67 -14.76 -3.36
N PRO A 247 -1.94 -15.19 -2.31
CA PRO A 247 -2.22 -16.43 -1.62
C PRO A 247 -3.71 -16.56 -1.22
N PRO A 248 -4.30 -17.76 -1.33
CA PRO A 248 -5.74 -17.97 -1.08
C PRO A 248 -6.12 -17.68 0.37
N MET A 249 -5.17 -17.85 1.30
CA MET A 249 -5.34 -17.54 2.71
C MET A 249 -4.19 -16.63 3.17
N LEU A 250 -4.55 -15.48 3.72
CA LEU A 250 -3.63 -14.53 4.36
C LEU A 250 -4.01 -14.37 5.83
N THR A 251 -3.03 -14.28 6.71
CA THR A 251 -3.25 -13.92 8.12
C THR A 251 -3.14 -12.40 8.28
N VAL A 252 -4.20 -11.75 8.74
CA VAL A 252 -4.26 -10.29 8.91
C VAL A 252 -4.35 -9.96 10.40
N GLY A 253 -3.33 -9.27 10.91
CA GLY A 253 -3.34 -8.72 12.27
C GLY A 253 -4.27 -7.52 12.37
N VAL A 254 -5.11 -7.47 13.40
CA VAL A 254 -6.00 -6.34 13.68
C VAL A 254 -5.79 -5.86 15.11
N PRO A 255 -5.95 -4.57 15.42
CA PRO A 255 -5.92 -4.12 16.81
C PRO A 255 -6.89 -4.93 17.66
N ALA A 256 -6.41 -5.41 18.81
CA ALA A 256 -7.25 -6.04 19.81
C ALA A 256 -8.40 -5.11 20.18
N LYS A 257 -9.58 -5.65 20.47
CA LYS A 257 -10.78 -4.82 20.70
C LYS A 257 -10.61 -3.75 21.77
N ALA A 258 -9.84 -4.06 22.82
CA ALA A 258 -9.56 -3.14 23.91
C ALA A 258 -8.64 -1.96 23.53
N ASP A 259 -7.86 -2.11 22.45
CA ASP A 259 -6.92 -1.10 21.97
C ASP A 259 -7.50 -0.24 20.83
N ARG A 260 -8.76 -0.47 20.44
CA ARG A 260 -9.43 0.25 19.35
C ARG A 260 -9.97 1.59 19.86
N GLU A 261 -9.27 2.67 19.51
CA GLU A 261 -9.66 4.04 19.80
C GLU A 261 -10.44 4.67 18.63
N PHE A 262 -11.65 5.14 18.91
CA PHE A 262 -12.51 5.88 17.98
C PHE A 262 -13.02 7.21 18.58
N PHE A 263 -12.58 7.57 19.79
CA PHE A 263 -12.89 8.83 20.46
C PHE A 263 -14.38 9.18 20.53
N GLY A 264 -15.24 8.17 20.70
CA GLY A 264 -16.70 8.30 20.78
C GLY A 264 -17.42 8.19 19.44
N ASP A 265 -16.71 8.00 18.33
CA ASP A 265 -17.30 7.83 17.00
C ASP A 265 -17.71 6.37 16.73
N ALA A 266 -18.88 5.99 17.24
CA ALA A 266 -19.42 4.65 17.09
C ALA A 266 -19.66 4.24 15.62
N ALA A 267 -19.90 5.20 14.72
CA ALA A 267 -20.11 4.93 13.31
C ALA A 267 -18.80 4.51 12.63
N MET A 268 -17.68 5.17 12.95
CA MET A 268 -16.36 4.74 12.46
C MET A 268 -15.96 3.37 13.00
N GLN A 269 -16.27 3.09 14.26
CA GLN A 269 -16.05 1.77 14.85
C GLN A 269 -16.83 0.68 14.10
N ALA A 270 -18.13 0.88 13.89
CA ALA A 270 -18.96 -0.06 13.13
C ALA A 270 -18.48 -0.24 11.67
N GLY A 271 -18.00 0.83 11.06
CA GLY A 271 -17.38 0.78 9.73
C GLY A 271 -16.13 -0.08 9.67
N PHE A 272 -15.28 0.00 10.70
CA PHE A 272 -14.11 -0.88 10.82
C PHE A 272 -14.52 -2.34 10.98
N GLU A 273 -15.50 -2.66 11.84
CA GLU A 273 -15.98 -4.04 12.00
C GLU A 273 -16.55 -4.61 10.68
N THR A 274 -17.27 -3.79 9.89
CA THR A 274 -17.76 -4.18 8.56
C THR A 274 -16.59 -4.52 7.62
N ALA A 275 -15.53 -3.70 7.61
CA ALA A 275 -14.35 -3.98 6.79
C ALA A 275 -13.63 -5.27 7.21
N LEU A 276 -13.58 -5.57 8.52
CA LEU A 276 -13.04 -6.82 9.04
C LEU A 276 -13.87 -8.02 8.58
N TRP A 277 -15.21 -7.92 8.65
CA TRP A 277 -16.10 -8.96 8.13
C TRP A 277 -15.88 -9.21 6.63
N THR A 278 -15.72 -8.16 5.83
CA THR A 278 -15.42 -8.30 4.40
C THR A 278 -14.07 -9.00 4.15
N LEU A 279 -13.04 -8.72 4.95
CA LEU A 279 -11.76 -9.44 4.87
C LEU A 279 -11.91 -10.95 5.13
N GLU A 280 -12.75 -11.34 6.11
CA GLU A 280 -13.06 -12.75 6.35
C GLU A 280 -13.79 -13.38 5.16
N GLN A 281 -14.72 -12.67 4.53
CA GLN A 281 -15.41 -13.14 3.31
C GLN A 281 -14.45 -13.29 2.11
N LEU A 282 -13.38 -12.49 2.07
CA LEU A 282 -12.29 -12.64 1.11
C LEU A 282 -11.34 -13.80 1.46
N GLY A 283 -11.59 -14.56 2.53
CA GLY A 283 -10.78 -15.72 2.92
C GLY A 283 -9.55 -15.38 3.76
N CYS A 284 -9.49 -14.17 4.33
CA CYS A 284 -8.43 -13.81 5.27
C CYS A 284 -8.74 -14.38 6.66
N ARG A 285 -7.70 -14.81 7.37
CA ARG A 285 -7.75 -15.17 8.79
C ARG A 285 -7.38 -13.96 9.64
N LEU A 286 -8.31 -13.45 10.44
CA LEU A 286 -8.04 -12.32 11.33
C LEU A 286 -7.43 -12.79 12.65
N VAL A 287 -6.44 -12.05 13.16
CA VAL A 287 -5.80 -12.30 14.45
C VAL A 287 -5.76 -10.98 15.23
N GLU A 288 -6.29 -10.97 16.44
CA GLU A 288 -6.19 -9.81 17.33
C GLU A 288 -4.77 -9.67 17.88
N ILE A 289 -4.22 -8.46 17.77
CA ILE A 289 -2.88 -8.11 18.19
C ILE A 289 -2.97 -6.99 19.24
N PRO A 290 -2.29 -7.10 20.39
CA PRO A 290 -2.15 -5.98 21.31
C PRO A 290 -1.35 -4.83 20.68
N PHE A 291 -1.91 -3.62 20.64
CA PHE A 291 -1.34 -2.46 19.96
C PHE A 291 -0.58 -1.49 20.88
N GLY A 292 -0.52 -1.75 22.20
CA GLY A 292 0.16 -0.89 23.16
C GLY A 292 1.59 -0.50 22.77
N ASP A 293 2.43 -1.45 22.32
CA ASP A 293 3.80 -1.17 21.88
C ASP A 293 3.86 -0.45 20.51
N PHE A 294 2.87 -0.63 19.64
CA PHE A 294 2.74 0.15 18.40
C PHE A 294 2.41 1.61 18.71
N TYR A 295 1.48 1.86 19.64
CA TYR A 295 1.15 3.22 20.10
C TYR A 295 2.31 3.87 20.84
N ALA A 296 3.02 3.12 21.68
CA ALA A 296 4.22 3.63 22.34
C ALA A 296 5.34 3.98 21.35
N THR A 297 5.47 3.21 20.26
CA THR A 297 6.37 3.55 19.14
C THR A 297 5.92 4.84 18.45
N ALA A 298 4.63 4.98 18.17
CA ALA A 298 4.05 6.20 17.58
C ALA A 298 4.33 7.46 18.42
N ASN A 299 4.32 7.35 19.75
CA ASN A 299 4.58 8.48 20.64
C ASN A 299 6.01 9.02 20.50
N LEU A 300 6.99 8.18 20.14
CA LEU A 300 8.37 8.63 19.89
C LEU A 300 8.46 9.71 18.79
N LEU A 301 7.52 9.71 17.84
CA LEU A 301 7.54 10.64 16.71
C LEU A 301 7.25 12.10 17.13
N TYR A 302 6.27 12.29 18.01
CA TYR A 302 5.75 13.61 18.39
C TYR A 302 6.15 14.04 19.81
N GLU A 303 6.32 13.09 20.74
CA GLU A 303 6.80 13.36 22.10
C GLU A 303 8.32 13.20 22.22
N GLY A 304 8.94 12.52 21.26
CA GLY A 304 10.38 12.29 21.20
C GLY A 304 11.12 13.24 20.27
N ALA A 305 12.34 12.85 19.92
CA ALA A 305 13.28 13.74 19.26
C ALA A 305 13.13 13.87 17.74
N TRP A 306 12.22 13.14 17.09
CA TRP A 306 12.04 13.21 15.63
C TRP A 306 11.50 14.56 15.14
N VAL A 307 10.87 15.35 16.02
CA VAL A 307 10.55 16.75 15.70
C VAL A 307 11.81 17.57 15.39
N ALA A 308 12.99 17.16 15.88
CA ALA A 308 14.25 17.81 15.56
C ALA A 308 14.68 17.63 14.10
N GLU A 309 14.22 16.58 13.40
CA GLU A 309 14.47 16.48 11.94
C GLU A 309 13.71 17.56 11.16
N ARG A 310 12.49 17.92 11.60
CA ARG A 310 11.74 19.03 11.00
C ARG A 310 12.50 20.32 11.15
N TYR A 311 13.01 20.59 12.36
CA TYR A 311 13.80 21.79 12.61
C TYR A 311 15.10 21.76 11.81
N ALA A 312 15.85 20.65 11.83
CA ALA A 312 17.11 20.53 11.09
C ALA A 312 16.96 20.77 9.58
N ALA A 313 15.82 20.40 8.99
CA ALA A 313 15.55 20.62 7.56
C ALA A 313 15.37 22.09 7.18
N ILE A 314 14.94 22.94 8.12
CA ILE A 314 14.60 24.35 7.86
C ILE A 314 15.18 25.34 8.88
N ALA A 315 16.18 24.94 9.67
CA ALA A 315 16.64 25.71 10.85
C ALA A 315 17.05 27.13 10.47
N ASP A 316 17.93 27.26 9.47
CA ASP A 316 18.41 28.57 8.98
C ASP A 316 17.26 29.47 8.53
N PHE A 317 16.28 28.89 7.80
CA PHE A 317 15.10 29.62 7.35
C PHE A 317 14.23 30.05 8.54
N MET A 318 13.90 29.11 9.43
CA MET A 318 12.99 29.33 10.55
C MET A 318 13.56 30.34 11.54
N ASP A 319 14.86 30.31 11.80
CA ASP A 319 15.52 31.24 12.73
C ASP A 319 15.59 32.66 12.15
N ALA A 320 15.66 32.81 10.82
CA ALA A 320 15.62 34.10 10.14
C ALA A 320 14.19 34.62 9.88
N ASN A 321 13.20 33.72 9.73
CA ASN A 321 11.85 34.05 9.23
C ASN A 321 10.72 33.47 10.10
N GLU A 322 10.90 33.43 11.42
CA GLU A 322 9.94 32.80 12.34
C GLU A 322 8.51 33.36 12.24
N ALA A 323 8.34 34.61 11.79
CA ALA A 323 7.05 35.24 11.55
C ALA A 323 6.27 34.67 10.34
N ALA A 324 6.96 34.06 9.37
CA ALA A 324 6.37 33.42 8.19
C ALA A 324 5.77 32.02 8.51
N MET A 325 6.08 31.50 9.70
CA MET A 325 5.61 30.19 10.13
C MET A 325 4.14 30.27 10.60
N HIS A 326 3.31 29.36 10.13
CA HIS A 326 1.97 29.14 10.65
C HIS A 326 2.05 28.87 12.18
N PRO A 327 1.21 29.50 13.03
CA PRO A 327 1.41 29.50 14.49
C PRO A 327 1.54 28.11 15.13
N VAL A 328 0.74 27.15 14.67
CA VAL A 328 0.79 25.76 15.16
C VAL A 328 2.07 25.07 14.69
N THR A 329 2.44 25.24 13.43
CA THR A 329 3.65 24.66 12.84
C THR A 329 4.90 25.21 13.51
N ARG A 330 4.94 26.53 13.74
CA ARG A 330 5.99 27.21 14.52
C ARG A 330 6.15 26.60 15.91
N THR A 331 5.03 26.40 16.62
CA THR A 331 5.04 25.84 17.97
C THR A 331 5.60 24.43 18.00
N ILE A 332 5.18 23.58 17.05
CA ILE A 332 5.64 22.19 16.95
C ILE A 332 7.13 22.13 16.61
N ILE A 333 7.55 22.75 15.50
CA ILE A 333 8.94 22.68 15.05
C ILE A 333 9.87 23.40 16.04
N GLY A 334 9.44 24.54 16.58
CA GLY A 334 10.22 25.31 17.56
C GLY A 334 10.43 24.57 18.89
N GLY A 335 9.59 23.58 19.20
CA GLY A 335 9.78 22.67 20.34
C GLY A 335 11.12 21.92 20.28
N ALA A 336 11.65 21.67 19.08
CA ALA A 336 12.92 20.98 18.89
C ALA A 336 14.13 21.72 19.49
N ARG A 337 14.07 23.06 19.64
CA ARG A 337 15.18 23.86 20.20
C ARG A 337 15.54 23.49 21.64
N LYS A 338 14.64 22.79 22.34
CA LYS A 338 14.84 22.33 23.72
C LYS A 338 15.49 20.94 23.81
N LEU A 339 15.65 20.25 22.68
CA LEU A 339 16.16 18.89 22.63
C LEU A 339 17.68 18.89 22.46
N SER A 340 18.34 18.00 23.19
CA SER A 340 19.77 17.76 23.09
C SER A 340 20.10 16.59 22.15
N ALA A 341 21.37 16.45 21.79
CA ALA A 341 21.85 15.25 21.11
C ALA A 341 21.58 13.98 21.93
N ALA A 342 21.68 14.06 23.27
CA ALA A 342 21.38 12.93 24.14
C ALA A 342 19.90 12.50 24.04
N ASP A 343 18.97 13.45 23.93
CA ASP A 343 17.54 13.15 23.73
C ASP A 343 17.30 12.45 22.39
N ALA A 344 18.00 12.90 21.33
CA ALA A 344 17.97 12.25 20.03
C ALA A 344 18.46 10.79 20.09
N PHE A 345 19.63 10.55 20.69
CA PHE A 345 20.16 9.19 20.84
C PHE A 345 19.28 8.31 21.74
N ASN A 346 18.72 8.85 22.82
CA ASN A 346 17.77 8.13 23.67
C ASN A 346 16.51 7.72 22.90
N GLY A 347 16.00 8.60 22.04
CA GLY A 347 14.89 8.28 21.13
C GLY A 347 15.23 7.14 20.16
N LEU A 348 16.44 7.15 19.59
CA LEU A 348 16.93 6.08 18.71
C LEU A 348 17.07 4.74 19.46
N TYR A 349 17.59 4.75 20.69
CA TYR A 349 17.71 3.55 21.52
C TYR A 349 16.33 2.99 21.88
N ALA A 350 15.38 3.85 22.24
CA ALA A 350 14.00 3.45 22.52
C ALA A 350 13.35 2.83 21.28
N LEU A 351 13.49 3.45 20.10
CA LEU A 351 12.96 2.90 18.85
C LEU A 351 13.55 1.53 18.56
N GLN A 352 14.86 1.35 18.72
CA GLN A 352 15.49 0.04 18.48
C GLN A 352 14.94 -1.03 19.44
N ALA A 353 14.67 -0.68 20.69
CA ALA A 353 14.04 -1.59 21.65
C ALA A 353 12.61 -1.98 21.24
N TYR A 354 11.81 -1.05 20.73
CA TYR A 354 10.48 -1.38 20.18
C TYR A 354 10.57 -2.23 18.92
N LYS A 355 11.51 -1.94 17.99
CA LYS A 355 11.73 -2.76 16.79
C LYS A 355 12.01 -4.21 17.13
N VAL A 356 12.88 -4.48 18.12
CA VAL A 356 13.19 -5.86 18.55
C VAL A 356 11.96 -6.54 19.15
N ARG A 357 11.16 -5.83 19.97
CA ARG A 357 9.93 -6.38 20.57
C ARG A 357 8.83 -6.66 19.55
N LEU A 358 8.65 -5.76 18.58
CA LEU A 358 7.58 -5.84 17.59
C LEU A 358 7.93 -6.70 16.38
N ALA A 359 9.21 -6.93 16.08
CA ALA A 359 9.65 -7.81 14.98
C ALA A 359 8.96 -9.18 14.96
N PRO A 360 8.90 -9.97 16.06
CA PRO A 360 8.19 -11.26 16.04
C PRO A 360 6.68 -11.11 15.84
N VAL A 361 6.08 -10.01 16.32
CA VAL A 361 4.64 -9.74 16.14
C VAL A 361 4.35 -9.42 14.68
N ILE A 362 5.13 -8.52 14.06
CA ILE A 362 5.03 -8.17 12.64
C ILE A 362 5.24 -9.40 11.75
N ALA A 363 6.20 -10.27 12.10
CA ALA A 363 6.46 -11.50 11.36
C ALA A 363 5.39 -12.60 11.55
N SER A 364 4.51 -12.48 12.55
CA SER A 364 3.49 -13.50 12.85
C SER A 364 2.26 -13.42 11.93
N VAL A 365 2.13 -12.34 11.17
CA VAL A 365 1.01 -12.09 10.24
C VAL A 365 1.56 -11.68 8.87
N ASP A 366 0.74 -11.86 7.82
CA ASP A 366 1.12 -11.46 6.47
C ASP A 366 0.95 -9.95 6.28
N LEU A 367 -0.11 -9.38 6.86
CA LEU A 367 -0.47 -7.96 6.83
C LEU A 367 -1.14 -7.55 8.15
N PHE A 368 -1.31 -6.24 8.33
CA PHE A 368 -2.22 -5.66 9.32
C PHE A 368 -3.36 -4.91 8.64
N CYS A 369 -4.51 -4.84 9.30
CA CYS A 369 -5.61 -3.94 8.93
C CYS A 369 -5.95 -3.04 10.12
N VAL A 370 -5.86 -1.72 9.92
CA VAL A 370 -6.15 -0.71 10.93
C VAL A 370 -7.14 0.33 10.36
N PRO A 371 -7.93 1.03 11.20
CA PRO A 371 -8.66 2.21 10.73
C PRO A 371 -7.69 3.23 10.13
N THR A 372 -8.04 3.84 8.99
CA THR A 372 -7.18 4.91 8.42
C THR A 372 -7.16 6.14 9.32
N ALA A 373 -8.32 6.48 9.88
CA ALA A 373 -8.49 7.53 10.87
C ALA A 373 -9.59 7.09 11.86
N PRO A 374 -9.52 7.50 13.13
CA PRO A 374 -10.49 7.10 14.15
C PRO A 374 -11.81 7.87 14.06
N THR A 375 -11.82 9.08 13.48
CA THR A 375 -13.00 9.95 13.42
C THR A 375 -12.83 11.02 12.35
N HIS A 376 -13.90 11.78 12.09
CA HIS A 376 -13.91 12.98 11.24
C HIS A 376 -13.97 14.24 12.10
N TYR A 377 -13.23 15.27 11.71
CA TYR A 377 -13.29 16.58 12.38
C TYR A 377 -13.79 17.67 11.43
N THR A 378 -14.62 18.57 11.97
CA THR A 378 -14.94 19.82 11.29
C THR A 378 -13.74 20.76 11.34
N ILE A 379 -13.67 21.70 10.38
CA ILE A 379 -12.64 22.76 10.40
C ILE A 379 -12.70 23.53 11.72
N GLY A 380 -13.90 23.89 12.18
CA GLY A 380 -14.09 24.60 13.45
C GLY A 380 -13.56 23.85 14.67
N ALA A 381 -13.75 22.52 14.73
CA ALA A 381 -13.23 21.71 15.83
C ALA A 381 -11.69 21.69 15.85
N VAL A 382 -11.05 21.57 14.68
CA VAL A 382 -9.58 21.60 14.58
C VAL A 382 -9.02 22.98 14.92
N LEU A 383 -9.67 24.07 14.50
CA LEU A 383 -9.22 25.42 14.85
C LEU A 383 -9.34 25.69 16.36
N ALA A 384 -10.34 25.11 17.02
CA ALA A 384 -10.54 25.23 18.46
C ALA A 384 -9.52 24.41 19.28
N ASP A 385 -9.13 23.22 18.79
CA ASP A 385 -8.14 22.35 19.44
C ASP A 385 -7.15 21.75 18.42
N PRO A 386 -6.18 22.55 17.95
CA PRO A 386 -5.36 22.21 16.78
C PRO A 386 -4.28 21.15 17.02
N ILE A 387 -4.02 20.79 18.29
CA ILE A 387 -3.02 19.79 18.66
C ILE A 387 -3.69 18.45 18.91
N VAL A 388 -4.71 18.38 19.78
CA VAL A 388 -5.32 17.09 20.16
C VAL A 388 -6.04 16.45 18.97
N THR A 389 -6.81 17.23 18.21
CA THR A 389 -7.54 16.71 17.04
C THR A 389 -6.58 16.13 15.99
N ASN A 390 -5.47 16.81 15.73
CA ASN A 390 -4.40 16.31 14.86
C ASN A 390 -3.77 15.01 15.40
N SER A 391 -3.43 14.96 16.69
CA SER A 391 -2.82 13.78 17.30
C SER A 391 -3.75 12.56 17.23
N ARG A 392 -5.06 12.77 17.45
CA ARG A 392 -6.07 11.71 17.31
C ARG A 392 -6.13 11.14 15.90
N LEU A 393 -6.07 11.98 14.86
CA LEU A 393 -6.00 11.49 13.47
C LEU A 393 -4.76 10.63 13.21
N GLY A 394 -3.68 10.79 13.99
CA GLY A 394 -2.44 10.03 13.87
C GLY A 394 -2.40 8.66 14.57
N THR A 395 -3.48 8.28 15.28
CA THR A 395 -3.52 7.09 16.16
C THR A 395 -3.02 5.81 15.48
N TYR A 396 -3.44 5.58 14.24
CA TYR A 396 -3.14 4.35 13.49
C TYR A 396 -2.06 4.53 12.41
N THR A 397 -1.41 5.70 12.34
CA THR A 397 -0.53 6.03 11.21
C THR A 397 0.93 6.30 11.62
N ASN A 398 1.15 6.81 12.83
CA ASN A 398 2.44 7.37 13.27
C ASN A 398 3.57 6.34 13.44
N PHE A 399 3.26 5.09 13.74
CA PHE A 399 4.28 4.04 13.97
C PHE A 399 4.87 3.46 12.68
N VAL A 400 4.18 3.63 11.54
CA VAL A 400 4.40 2.84 10.32
C VAL A 400 5.81 3.02 9.76
N ASN A 401 6.27 4.26 9.57
CA ASN A 401 7.62 4.50 9.01
C ASN A 401 8.72 4.20 10.03
N LEU A 402 8.46 4.45 11.32
CA LEU A 402 9.37 4.08 12.41
C LEU A 402 9.65 2.57 12.42
N LEU A 403 8.66 1.75 12.08
CA LEU A 403 8.75 0.29 12.02
C LEU A 403 9.09 -0.28 10.62
N ASP A 404 9.50 0.58 9.67
CA ASP A 404 9.81 0.20 8.28
C ASP A 404 8.70 -0.62 7.61
N MET A 405 7.47 -0.11 7.67
CA MET A 405 6.29 -0.73 7.06
C MET A 405 5.84 0.02 5.80
N CYS A 406 5.22 -0.69 4.86
CA CYS A 406 4.46 -0.12 3.74
C CYS A 406 2.96 -0.14 4.05
N GLY A 407 2.15 0.64 3.32
CA GLY A 407 0.71 0.62 3.51
C GLY A 407 -0.11 1.25 2.39
N ILE A 408 -1.40 0.92 2.35
CA ILE A 408 -2.36 1.51 1.43
C ILE A 408 -3.68 1.77 2.15
N ALA A 409 -4.10 3.03 2.18
CA ALA A 409 -5.42 3.44 2.65
C ALA A 409 -6.43 3.27 1.52
N ILE A 410 -7.56 2.62 1.81
CA ILE A 410 -8.65 2.41 0.86
C ILE A 410 -10.01 2.69 1.48
N PRO A 411 -10.98 3.19 0.70
CA PRO A 411 -12.38 3.23 1.10
C PRO A 411 -12.95 1.81 1.27
N THR A 412 -13.77 1.63 2.30
CA THR A 412 -14.41 0.33 2.61
C THR A 412 -15.90 0.45 2.89
N GLY A 413 -16.42 1.66 3.11
CA GLY A 413 -17.84 1.87 3.30
C GLY A 413 -18.21 3.35 3.37
N LYS A 414 -19.49 3.60 3.62
CA LYS A 414 -20.07 4.93 3.82
C LYS A 414 -20.98 4.87 5.04
N ARG A 415 -20.85 5.87 5.92
CA ARG A 415 -21.73 6.08 7.07
C ARG A 415 -23.13 6.48 6.62
N ASP A 416 -24.10 6.35 7.53
CA ASP A 416 -25.48 6.77 7.29
C ASP A 416 -25.60 8.29 7.01
N ASP A 417 -24.70 9.10 7.60
CA ASP A 417 -24.57 10.53 7.33
C ASP A 417 -23.81 10.85 6.03
N GLY A 418 -23.34 9.83 5.34
CA GLY A 418 -22.68 9.90 4.05
C GLY A 418 -21.17 10.10 4.08
N LEU A 419 -20.55 10.14 5.27
CA LEU A 419 -19.11 10.26 5.40
C LEU A 419 -18.38 8.95 5.06
N PRO A 420 -17.17 9.01 4.49
CA PRO A 420 -16.44 7.82 4.08
C PRO A 420 -15.94 7.01 5.29
N MET A 421 -15.90 5.70 5.14
CA MET A 421 -15.20 4.78 6.03
C MET A 421 -14.01 4.20 5.28
N SER A 422 -12.89 4.05 5.96
CA SER A 422 -11.67 3.56 5.32
C SER A 422 -10.78 2.81 6.30
N VAL A 423 -10.02 1.87 5.74
CA VAL A 423 -8.97 1.14 6.45
C VAL A 423 -7.65 1.32 5.73
N THR A 424 -6.56 1.18 6.47
CA THR A 424 -5.23 1.07 5.91
C THR A 424 -4.74 -0.36 6.10
N LEU A 425 -4.40 -1.02 4.98
CA LEU A 425 -3.65 -2.28 5.03
C LEU A 425 -2.17 -1.95 5.15
N LEU A 426 -1.47 -2.59 6.08
CA LEU A 426 -0.05 -2.39 6.35
C LEU A 426 0.71 -3.72 6.22
N ALA A 427 1.98 -3.67 5.83
CA ALA A 427 2.85 -4.84 5.86
C ALA A 427 4.31 -4.41 6.09
N ALA A 428 5.18 -5.38 6.37
CA ALA A 428 6.62 -5.12 6.43
C ALA A 428 7.17 -4.59 5.09
N ALA A 429 8.25 -3.82 5.13
CA ALA A 429 8.93 -3.31 3.94
C ALA A 429 9.14 -4.36 2.83
N GLY A 430 8.91 -3.95 1.58
CA GLY A 430 9.04 -4.78 0.39
C GLY A 430 7.82 -5.66 0.09
N ARG A 431 6.73 -5.54 0.86
CA ARG A 431 5.47 -6.26 0.65
C ARG A 431 4.39 -5.43 -0.06
N ASP A 432 4.78 -4.29 -0.65
CA ASP A 432 3.89 -3.34 -1.32
C ASP A 432 2.92 -4.01 -2.31
N ALA A 433 3.42 -4.94 -3.13
CA ALA A 433 2.61 -5.69 -4.10
C ALA A 433 1.53 -6.56 -3.43
N LEU A 434 1.88 -7.28 -2.37
CA LEU A 434 0.95 -8.13 -1.62
C LEU A 434 -0.13 -7.27 -0.95
N THR A 435 0.28 -6.15 -0.36
CA THR A 435 -0.63 -5.18 0.25
C THR A 435 -1.58 -4.58 -0.77
N ALA A 436 -1.09 -4.16 -1.93
CA ALA A 436 -1.92 -3.66 -3.02
C ALA A 436 -2.85 -4.73 -3.61
N SER A 437 -2.41 -6.00 -3.72
CA SER A 437 -3.27 -7.08 -4.22
C SER A 437 -4.50 -7.30 -3.33
N LEU A 438 -4.33 -7.41 -2.02
CA LEU A 438 -5.46 -7.54 -1.08
C LEU A 438 -6.30 -6.25 -1.02
N ALA A 439 -5.66 -5.08 -1.05
CA ALA A 439 -6.37 -3.81 -1.04
C ALA A 439 -7.27 -3.62 -2.27
N SER A 440 -6.81 -4.02 -3.46
CA SER A 440 -7.57 -3.94 -4.70
C SER A 440 -8.84 -4.81 -4.62
N GLU A 441 -8.76 -6.01 -4.03
CA GLU A 441 -9.94 -6.86 -3.79
C GLU A 441 -10.90 -6.27 -2.75
N LEU A 442 -10.39 -5.78 -1.62
CA LEU A 442 -11.22 -5.16 -0.59
C LEU A 442 -11.88 -3.87 -1.10
N HIS A 443 -11.16 -3.06 -1.87
CA HIS A 443 -11.67 -1.84 -2.47
C HIS A 443 -12.77 -2.16 -3.50
N ALA A 444 -12.59 -3.17 -4.35
CA ALA A 444 -13.62 -3.63 -5.28
C ALA A 444 -14.86 -4.18 -4.53
N ALA A 445 -14.66 -4.95 -3.47
CA ALA A 445 -15.73 -5.52 -2.66
C ALA A 445 -16.56 -4.45 -1.92
N SER A 446 -16.01 -3.26 -1.68
CA SER A 446 -16.74 -2.16 -1.05
C SER A 446 -17.94 -1.67 -1.86
N GLY A 447 -17.91 -1.85 -3.19
CA GLY A 447 -18.96 -1.35 -4.10
C GLY A 447 -19.10 0.17 -4.15
N LEU A 448 -18.15 0.92 -3.58
CA LEU A 448 -18.20 2.38 -3.53
C LEU A 448 -17.91 3.02 -4.89
N GLY A 449 -18.43 4.25 -5.06
CA GLY A 449 -18.00 5.14 -6.14
C GLY A 449 -16.60 5.71 -5.89
N LEU A 450 -15.98 6.23 -6.94
CA LEU A 450 -14.61 6.75 -6.93
C LEU A 450 -14.58 8.21 -6.47
N GLY A 451 -14.04 8.50 -5.29
CA GLY A 451 -13.97 9.87 -4.76
C GLY A 451 -15.35 10.54 -4.68
N ALA A 452 -15.40 11.81 -5.08
CA ALA A 452 -16.61 12.62 -5.24
C ALA A 452 -17.03 12.76 -6.72
N THR A 453 -16.55 11.87 -7.60
CA THR A 453 -16.72 11.99 -9.06
C THR A 453 -18.09 11.53 -9.57
N GLY A 454 -18.80 10.70 -8.80
CA GLY A 454 -19.97 9.97 -9.26
C GLY A 454 -19.65 8.75 -10.15
N TRP A 455 -18.37 8.45 -10.41
CA TRP A 455 -17.97 7.28 -11.18
C TRP A 455 -18.06 6.01 -10.34
N THR A 456 -18.46 4.91 -10.98
CA THR A 456 -18.50 3.58 -10.36
C THR A 456 -17.14 2.90 -10.42
N MET A 457 -16.84 2.04 -9.44
CA MET A 457 -15.67 1.17 -9.51
C MET A 457 -15.64 0.38 -10.83
N PRO A 458 -14.56 0.41 -11.62
CA PRO A 458 -14.45 -0.45 -12.79
C PRO A 458 -14.38 -1.92 -12.36
N ALA A 459 -14.80 -2.82 -13.24
CA ALA A 459 -14.58 -4.24 -13.02
C ALA A 459 -13.07 -4.49 -12.95
N SER A 460 -12.61 -5.13 -11.86
CA SER A 460 -11.20 -5.52 -11.74
C SER A 460 -10.87 -6.53 -12.83
N PRO A 461 -9.90 -6.26 -13.73
CA PRO A 461 -9.42 -7.26 -14.66
C PRO A 461 -8.83 -8.44 -13.86
N ALA A 462 -8.92 -9.65 -14.41
CA ALA A 462 -8.26 -10.80 -13.80
C ALA A 462 -6.76 -10.49 -13.69
N LYS A 463 -6.21 -10.57 -12.46
CA LYS A 463 -4.78 -10.37 -12.23
C LYS A 463 -4.02 -11.54 -12.82
N ILE A 464 -3.53 -11.36 -14.05
CA ILE A 464 -2.64 -12.31 -14.69
C ILE A 464 -1.26 -12.05 -14.10
N PRO A 465 -0.66 -13.02 -13.39
CA PRO A 465 0.65 -12.82 -12.84
C PRO A 465 1.68 -12.59 -13.95
N ASP A 466 2.46 -11.52 -13.77
CA ASP A 466 3.63 -11.21 -14.58
C ASP A 466 4.81 -12.00 -14.01
N PHE A 467 5.37 -12.89 -14.81
CA PHE A 467 6.53 -13.66 -14.41
C PHE A 467 7.65 -13.43 -15.41
N ASP A 468 8.86 -13.18 -14.91
CA ASP A 468 10.05 -13.32 -15.74
C ASP A 468 10.11 -14.76 -16.30
N ASP A 469 10.44 -14.87 -17.59
CA ASP A 469 10.52 -16.15 -18.31
C ASP A 469 11.54 -17.15 -17.69
N ASP A 470 12.44 -16.67 -16.83
CA ASP A 470 13.54 -17.46 -16.25
C ASP A 470 13.17 -18.18 -14.93
N MET A 471 11.93 -18.05 -14.44
CA MET A 471 11.50 -18.63 -13.17
C MET A 471 11.01 -20.09 -13.32
N ILE A 472 11.36 -20.96 -12.37
CA ILE A 472 10.97 -22.38 -12.36
C ILE A 472 9.69 -22.58 -11.55
N GLU A 473 8.68 -23.23 -12.16
CA GLU A 473 7.46 -23.62 -11.47
C GLU A 473 7.67 -24.86 -10.57
N ILE A 474 7.14 -24.77 -9.33
CA ILE A 474 7.08 -25.86 -8.37
C ILE A 474 5.66 -26.01 -7.79
N VAL A 475 5.09 -27.20 -7.93
CA VAL A 475 3.80 -27.61 -7.38
C VAL A 475 3.97 -28.10 -5.96
N VAL A 476 3.25 -27.48 -5.04
CA VAL A 476 3.17 -27.86 -3.63
C VAL A 476 1.76 -28.31 -3.28
N VAL A 477 1.67 -29.35 -2.47
CA VAL A 477 0.41 -30.09 -2.19
C VAL A 477 0.15 -30.30 -0.70
N GLY A 478 1.07 -29.82 0.15
CA GLY A 478 1.13 -30.20 1.55
C GLY A 478 1.53 -29.08 2.50
N ALA A 479 2.50 -29.38 3.37
CA ALA A 479 2.97 -28.45 4.40
C ALA A 479 3.55 -27.12 3.84
N HIS A 480 3.89 -27.08 2.55
CA HIS A 480 4.36 -25.87 1.86
C HIS A 480 3.26 -25.05 1.18
N LEU A 481 1.98 -25.49 1.17
CA LEU A 481 0.86 -24.66 0.70
C LEU A 481 0.77 -23.36 1.51
N SER A 482 0.28 -22.28 0.92
CA SER A 482 0.10 -20.98 1.59
C SER A 482 -0.54 -21.11 2.98
N GLY A 483 0.08 -20.53 4.00
CA GLY A 483 -0.41 -20.60 5.38
C GLY A 483 -0.27 -21.96 6.08
N MET A 484 0.37 -22.96 5.46
CA MET A 484 0.76 -24.22 6.12
C MET A 484 2.17 -24.10 6.74
N PRO A 485 2.53 -24.97 7.72
CA PRO A 485 3.69 -24.78 8.59
C PRO A 485 5.06 -24.61 7.91
N LEU A 486 5.25 -25.13 6.70
CA LEU A 486 6.52 -25.07 5.96
C LEU A 486 6.52 -24.06 4.81
N ASN A 487 5.40 -23.33 4.57
CA ASN A 487 5.34 -22.34 3.50
C ASN A 487 6.40 -21.24 3.63
N GLY A 488 6.78 -20.89 4.86
CA GLY A 488 7.86 -19.94 5.15
C GLY A 488 9.20 -20.29 4.48
N GLN A 489 9.46 -21.57 4.18
CA GLN A 489 10.68 -21.99 3.47
C GLN A 489 10.70 -21.54 2.01
N LEU A 490 9.55 -21.53 1.33
CA LEU A 490 9.42 -20.98 -0.03
C LEU A 490 9.58 -19.46 0.00
N CYS A 491 8.85 -18.80 0.91
CA CYS A 491 8.88 -17.36 1.06
C CYS A 491 10.29 -16.83 1.39
N ALA A 492 11.04 -17.53 2.26
CA ALA A 492 12.41 -17.16 2.63
C ALA A 492 13.39 -17.21 1.45
N LEU A 493 13.11 -18.01 0.42
CA LEU A 493 13.89 -18.10 -0.81
C LEU A 493 13.38 -17.14 -1.91
N GLY A 494 12.46 -16.23 -1.57
CA GLY A 494 11.85 -15.31 -2.53
C GLY A 494 10.80 -15.96 -3.42
N GLY A 495 10.32 -17.16 -3.05
CA GLY A 495 9.26 -17.85 -3.78
C GLY A 495 7.99 -17.03 -3.86
N ARG A 496 7.37 -17.04 -5.03
CA ARG A 496 6.10 -16.34 -5.29
C ARG A 496 5.05 -17.35 -5.70
N MET A 497 3.88 -17.29 -5.06
CA MET A 497 2.75 -18.07 -5.51
C MET A 497 2.35 -17.59 -6.91
N SER A 498 2.19 -18.54 -7.82
CA SER A 498 1.73 -18.29 -9.17
C SER A 498 0.21 -18.42 -9.28
N ARG A 499 -0.31 -19.58 -8.91
CA ARG A 499 -1.75 -19.89 -8.98
C ARG A 499 -2.11 -21.06 -8.07
N ALA A 500 -3.38 -21.13 -7.68
CA ALA A 500 -3.98 -22.36 -7.17
C ALA A 500 -4.43 -23.21 -8.38
N ALA A 501 -4.28 -24.53 -8.29
CA ALA A 501 -4.64 -25.45 -9.37
C ALA A 501 -5.08 -26.80 -8.78
N LYS A 502 -5.49 -27.72 -9.66
CA LYS A 502 -5.68 -29.13 -9.32
C LYS A 502 -4.77 -30.00 -10.17
N THR A 503 -4.38 -31.14 -9.63
CA THR A 503 -3.78 -32.20 -10.45
C THR A 503 -4.84 -32.79 -11.38
N VAL A 504 -4.41 -33.43 -12.48
CA VAL A 504 -5.28 -34.40 -13.17
C VAL A 504 -5.71 -35.53 -12.23
N ALA A 505 -6.76 -36.28 -12.59
CA ALA A 505 -7.33 -37.34 -11.75
C ALA A 505 -6.50 -38.66 -11.72
N SER A 506 -5.19 -38.58 -11.90
CA SER A 506 -4.24 -39.71 -11.86
C SER A 506 -3.27 -39.60 -10.69
N TYR A 507 -3.67 -38.93 -9.60
CA TYR A 507 -2.89 -38.83 -8.37
C TYR A 507 -3.67 -39.28 -7.13
N GLN A 508 -2.97 -39.93 -6.21
CA GLN A 508 -3.45 -40.22 -4.87
C GLN A 508 -2.66 -39.41 -3.84
N LEU A 509 -3.35 -38.92 -2.82
CA LEU A 509 -2.77 -38.12 -1.75
C LEU A 509 -2.78 -38.94 -0.46
N TYR A 510 -1.62 -39.06 0.18
CA TYR A 510 -1.46 -39.81 1.42
C TYR A 510 -0.98 -38.92 2.56
N ALA A 511 -1.55 -39.03 3.75
CA ALA A 511 -0.97 -38.47 4.96
C ALA A 511 0.16 -39.40 5.45
N LEU A 512 1.40 -38.90 5.44
CA LEU A 512 2.59 -39.70 5.76
C LEU A 512 2.73 -39.89 7.28
N ALA A 513 3.09 -41.11 7.69
CA ALA A 513 3.35 -41.44 9.08
C ALA A 513 4.77 -41.00 9.53
N GLY A 514 4.94 -40.79 10.85
CA GLY A 514 6.26 -40.57 11.47
C GLY A 514 6.96 -39.26 11.08
N GLN A 515 6.22 -38.29 10.54
CA GLN A 515 6.79 -37.00 10.12
C GLN A 515 6.84 -36.02 11.28
N SER A 516 7.98 -35.34 11.47
CA SER A 516 8.14 -34.30 12.50
C SER A 516 7.20 -33.11 12.30
N VAL A 517 6.85 -32.80 11.04
CA VAL A 517 5.78 -31.88 10.68
C VAL A 517 4.80 -32.68 9.82
N PRO A 518 3.51 -32.77 10.21
CA PRO A 518 2.51 -33.44 9.40
C PRO A 518 2.54 -32.93 7.96
N LYS A 519 2.71 -33.85 7.01
CA LYS A 519 2.78 -33.53 5.59
C LYS A 519 2.28 -34.70 4.76
N PRO A 520 1.72 -34.44 3.56
CA PRO A 520 1.31 -35.49 2.67
C PRO A 520 2.42 -35.91 1.71
N GLY A 521 2.22 -37.07 1.10
CA GLY A 521 2.93 -37.53 -0.08
C GLY A 521 1.95 -37.72 -1.23
N LEU A 522 2.34 -37.25 -2.42
CA LEU A 522 1.56 -37.38 -3.64
C LEU A 522 2.16 -38.49 -4.51
N VAL A 523 1.32 -39.38 -5.01
CA VAL A 523 1.73 -40.53 -5.84
C VAL A 523 0.97 -40.47 -7.13
N ARG A 524 1.66 -40.64 -8.26
CA ARG A 524 1.01 -40.83 -9.56
C ARG A 524 0.56 -42.27 -9.70
N VAL A 525 -0.69 -42.47 -10.09
CA VAL A 525 -1.33 -43.77 -10.30
C VAL A 525 -1.87 -43.88 -11.73
N ALA A 526 -2.40 -45.04 -12.09
CA ALA A 526 -3.00 -45.23 -13.41
C ALA A 526 -4.27 -44.39 -13.57
N ASP A 527 -4.63 -44.09 -14.82
CA ASP A 527 -5.83 -43.31 -15.13
C ASP A 527 -7.09 -44.01 -14.57
N GLY A 528 -7.91 -43.25 -13.85
CA GLY A 528 -9.12 -43.76 -13.19
C GLY A 528 -8.91 -44.30 -11.77
N GLU A 529 -7.67 -44.39 -11.28
CA GLU A 529 -7.36 -44.83 -9.91
C GLU A 529 -7.08 -43.67 -8.95
N GLY A 530 -6.98 -42.45 -9.46
CA GLY A 530 -6.66 -41.24 -8.69
C GLY A 530 -7.83 -40.29 -8.48
N ALA A 531 -7.51 -39.13 -7.91
CA ALA A 531 -8.39 -37.99 -7.74
C ALA A 531 -7.69 -36.70 -8.18
N ALA A 532 -8.47 -35.67 -8.49
CA ALA A 532 -7.94 -34.33 -8.70
C ALA A 532 -7.63 -33.70 -7.34
N ILE A 533 -6.36 -33.41 -7.07
CA ILE A 533 -5.88 -32.94 -5.77
C ILE A 533 -5.59 -31.43 -5.85
N ASP A 534 -6.09 -30.67 -4.88
CA ASP A 534 -5.80 -29.24 -4.71
C ASP A 534 -4.32 -29.01 -4.44
N VAL A 535 -3.72 -28.16 -5.26
CA VAL A 535 -2.30 -27.79 -5.19
C VAL A 535 -2.13 -26.28 -5.36
N GLU A 536 -0.92 -25.80 -5.05
CA GLU A 536 -0.48 -24.46 -5.44
C GLU A 536 0.76 -24.58 -6.31
N VAL A 537 0.79 -23.81 -7.39
CA VAL A 537 1.98 -23.61 -8.20
C VAL A 537 2.69 -22.37 -7.68
N TRP A 538 3.94 -22.55 -7.30
CA TRP A 538 4.86 -21.50 -6.87
C TRP A 538 5.97 -21.34 -7.90
N ARG A 539 6.64 -20.19 -7.90
CA ARG A 539 7.79 -19.93 -8.76
C ARG A 539 9.00 -19.54 -7.94
N LEU A 540 10.14 -20.11 -8.29
CA LEU A 540 11.44 -19.87 -7.68
C LEU A 540 12.45 -19.49 -8.77
N SER A 541 13.44 -18.66 -8.44
CA SER A 541 14.60 -18.49 -9.31
C SER A 541 15.36 -19.82 -9.41
N PRO A 542 16.20 -20.03 -10.45
CA PRO A 542 16.99 -21.25 -10.56
C PRO A 542 17.86 -21.55 -9.33
N ASP A 543 18.49 -20.53 -8.74
CA ASP A 543 19.28 -20.66 -7.50
C ASP A 543 18.39 -21.03 -6.29
N ALA A 544 17.24 -20.36 -6.14
CA ALA A 544 16.29 -20.64 -5.08
C ALA A 544 15.71 -22.06 -5.20
N PHE A 545 15.39 -22.51 -6.41
CA PHE A 545 14.92 -23.86 -6.70
C PHE A 545 15.97 -24.89 -6.29
N GLY A 546 17.24 -24.71 -6.68
CA GLY A 546 18.33 -25.61 -6.29
C GLY A 546 18.48 -25.74 -4.77
N ARG A 547 18.45 -24.61 -4.04
CA ARG A 547 18.49 -24.60 -2.56
C ARG A 547 17.28 -25.27 -1.93
N PHE A 548 16.09 -25.01 -2.48
CA PHE A 548 14.84 -25.58 -1.99
C PHE A 548 14.82 -27.11 -2.14
N VAL A 549 15.15 -27.62 -3.33
CA VAL A 549 15.14 -29.06 -3.62
C VAL A 549 16.21 -29.80 -2.81
N ALA A 550 17.39 -29.22 -2.63
CA ALA A 550 18.46 -29.81 -1.82
C ALA A 550 18.08 -30.01 -0.35
N ALA A 551 17.09 -29.27 0.16
CA ALA A 551 16.63 -29.35 1.54
C ALA A 551 15.50 -30.38 1.77
N ILE A 552 15.01 -31.05 0.72
CA ILE A 552 13.88 -31.98 0.82
C ILE A 552 14.38 -33.34 1.34
N PRO A 553 13.90 -33.79 2.52
CA PRO A 553 14.32 -35.08 3.07
C PRO A 553 13.53 -36.23 2.44
N PRO A 554 14.09 -37.46 2.45
CA PRO A 554 13.30 -38.66 2.17
C PRO A 554 12.13 -38.78 3.15
N PRO A 555 10.99 -39.37 2.74
CA PRO A 555 10.76 -40.07 1.47
C PRO A 555 10.25 -39.16 0.33
N LEU A 556 10.32 -37.83 0.49
CA LEU A 556 9.84 -36.90 -0.53
C LEU A 556 10.88 -36.67 -1.62
N GLY A 557 10.40 -36.47 -2.84
CA GLY A 557 11.22 -36.11 -3.99
C GLY A 557 10.51 -35.10 -4.88
N ILE A 558 11.24 -34.54 -5.84
CA ILE A 558 10.69 -33.62 -6.85
C ILE A 558 10.63 -34.32 -8.19
N GLY A 559 9.42 -34.57 -8.67
CA GLY A 559 9.14 -35.09 -10.00
C GLY A 559 8.46 -34.06 -10.87
N THR A 560 7.77 -34.52 -11.91
CA THR A 560 6.88 -33.70 -12.73
C THR A 560 5.43 -34.05 -12.37
N ILE A 561 4.62 -33.02 -12.09
CA ILE A 561 3.20 -33.11 -11.78
C ILE A 561 2.40 -32.56 -12.96
N GLU A 562 1.31 -33.25 -13.31
CA GLU A 562 0.37 -32.85 -14.36
C GLU A 562 -0.86 -32.20 -13.73
N LEU A 563 -1.23 -31.04 -14.27
CA LEU A 563 -2.34 -30.21 -13.80
C LEU A 563 -3.55 -30.35 -14.74
N ASP A 564 -4.76 -30.21 -14.19
CA ASP A 564 -6.01 -30.38 -14.94
C ASP A 564 -6.23 -29.34 -16.05
N GLU A 565 -5.56 -28.19 -15.94
CA GLU A 565 -5.45 -27.14 -16.96
C GLU A 565 -4.51 -27.50 -18.14
N GLY A 566 -3.99 -28.73 -18.20
CA GLY A 566 -3.17 -29.24 -19.31
C GLY A 566 -1.69 -28.82 -19.25
N THR A 567 -1.26 -28.18 -18.17
CA THR A 567 0.15 -27.83 -17.94
C THR A 567 0.83 -28.88 -17.06
N SER A 568 2.17 -28.83 -16.99
CA SER A 568 2.94 -29.63 -16.05
C SER A 568 4.08 -28.82 -15.46
N ALA A 569 4.43 -29.10 -14.20
CA ALA A 569 5.47 -28.39 -13.46
C ALA A 569 6.21 -29.34 -12.53
N LYS A 570 7.38 -28.93 -12.02
CA LYS A 570 8.09 -29.73 -11.02
C LYS A 570 7.28 -29.77 -9.73
N GLY A 571 7.30 -30.83 -8.95
CA GLY A 571 6.49 -30.87 -7.73
C GLY A 571 6.75 -32.05 -6.83
N PHE A 572 6.22 -31.95 -5.60
CA PHE A 572 6.39 -32.98 -4.58
C PHE A 572 5.72 -34.30 -4.99
N LEU A 573 6.53 -35.35 -5.03
CA LEU A 573 6.13 -36.74 -5.06
C LEU A 573 6.67 -37.44 -3.81
N VAL A 574 6.17 -38.64 -3.54
CA VAL A 574 6.69 -39.50 -2.48
C VAL A 574 7.16 -40.84 -3.05
N GLU A 575 8.28 -41.33 -2.52
CA GLU A 575 8.74 -42.69 -2.77
C GLU A 575 7.75 -43.70 -2.21
N THR A 576 7.57 -44.85 -2.88
CA THR A 576 6.64 -45.90 -2.44
C THR A 576 6.97 -46.42 -1.03
N ALA A 577 8.23 -46.37 -0.61
CA ALA A 577 8.65 -46.70 0.75
C ALA A 577 8.02 -45.79 1.81
N GLY A 578 7.78 -44.50 1.47
CA GLY A 578 7.14 -43.52 2.34
C GLY A 578 5.65 -43.77 2.59
N LEU A 579 5.02 -44.63 1.79
CA LEU A 579 3.60 -44.97 1.92
C LEU A 579 3.33 -46.04 2.99
N SER A 580 4.38 -46.64 3.57
CA SER A 580 4.23 -47.57 4.68
C SER A 580 3.56 -46.87 5.86
N ARG A 581 2.40 -47.40 6.30
CA ARG A 581 1.53 -46.83 7.35
C ARG A 581 0.92 -45.45 7.01
N ALA A 582 1.02 -44.99 5.76
CA ALA A 582 0.37 -43.76 5.34
C ALA A 582 -1.15 -43.97 5.15
N ILE A 583 -1.93 -42.91 5.37
CA ILE A 583 -3.39 -42.94 5.25
C ILE A 583 -3.77 -42.32 3.91
N ASP A 584 -4.54 -43.03 3.07
CA ASP A 584 -5.10 -42.44 1.85
C ASP A 584 -6.13 -41.37 2.21
N ILE A 585 -5.84 -40.14 1.80
CA ILE A 585 -6.67 -38.95 2.01
C ILE A 585 -7.16 -38.34 0.70
N SER A 586 -7.09 -39.09 -0.41
CA SER A 586 -7.50 -38.63 -1.74
C SER A 586 -8.96 -38.16 -1.77
N ALA A 587 -9.84 -38.81 -0.99
CA ALA A 587 -11.25 -38.45 -0.86
C ALA A 587 -11.51 -37.05 -0.26
N TYR A 588 -10.51 -36.43 0.38
CA TYR A 588 -10.60 -35.05 0.87
C TYR A 588 -10.33 -34.01 -0.23
N GLY A 589 -9.82 -34.43 -1.38
CA GLY A 589 -9.49 -33.57 -2.51
C GLY A 589 -8.28 -32.65 -2.28
N GLY A 590 -7.67 -32.65 -1.10
CA GLY A 590 -6.53 -31.78 -0.79
C GLY A 590 -6.11 -31.81 0.68
N TRP A 591 -4.88 -31.40 0.96
CA TRP A 591 -4.31 -31.41 2.31
C TRP A 591 -5.06 -30.50 3.28
N ARG A 592 -5.46 -29.31 2.85
CA ARG A 592 -6.22 -28.35 3.69
C ARG A 592 -7.54 -28.94 4.17
N SER A 593 -8.28 -29.55 3.25
CA SER A 593 -9.58 -30.18 3.53
C SER A 593 -9.44 -31.34 4.52
N PHE A 594 -8.34 -32.09 4.43
CA PHE A 594 -8.02 -33.14 5.39
C PHE A 594 -7.71 -32.57 6.79
N ILE A 595 -6.81 -31.59 6.90
CA ILE A 595 -6.46 -30.96 8.19
C ILE A 595 -7.69 -30.34 8.88
N ALA A 596 -8.53 -29.64 8.13
CA ALA A 596 -9.74 -29.01 8.67
C ALA A 596 -10.74 -30.04 9.23
N LYS A 597 -10.85 -31.22 8.62
CA LYS A 597 -11.78 -32.28 9.05
C LYS A 597 -11.19 -33.23 10.10
N ALA A 598 -9.88 -33.43 10.11
CA ALA A 598 -9.23 -34.37 11.02
C ALA A 598 -9.20 -33.86 12.47
N GLY A 599 -9.29 -32.54 12.69
CA GLY A 599 -9.01 -31.92 13.97
C GLY A 599 -7.51 -32.04 14.29
N GLY A 600 -6.83 -30.94 14.65
CA GLY A 600 -5.37 -30.90 14.82
C GLY A 600 -4.77 -32.00 15.72
N GLU A 601 -5.57 -32.62 16.59
CA GLU A 601 -5.17 -33.67 17.54
C GLU A 601 -5.00 -35.08 16.92
N ARG A 602 -5.62 -35.43 15.78
CA ARG A 602 -5.52 -36.81 15.22
C ARG A 602 -4.19 -37.13 14.53
N LEU A 603 -3.32 -36.15 14.31
CA LEU A 603 -2.05 -36.34 13.59
C LEU A 603 -0.89 -36.73 14.51
N GLU A 604 -1.03 -36.56 15.83
CA GLU A 604 -0.01 -36.96 16.81
C GLU A 604 -0.11 -38.44 17.21
N SER A 605 -1.21 -39.13 16.87
CA SER A 605 -1.53 -40.46 17.40
C SER A 605 -1.30 -41.63 16.45
N VAL A 606 -0.44 -41.51 15.43
CA VAL A 606 0.01 -42.67 14.65
C VAL A 606 1.25 -43.25 15.34
N PRO A 607 1.18 -44.41 16.00
CA PRO A 607 2.27 -44.91 16.84
C PRO A 607 3.54 -45.15 16.03
N ALA A 608 4.64 -44.58 16.50
CA ALA A 608 5.98 -44.98 16.11
C ALA A 608 6.38 -46.17 16.99
N ASP A 609 6.11 -47.38 16.52
CA ASP A 609 6.84 -48.57 16.97
C ASP A 609 8.14 -48.69 16.17
#